data_AF-A0A923SS31-F1
#
_entry.id   AF-A0A923SS31-F1
#
_cell.length_a   1.000
_cell.length_b   1.000
_cell.length_c   1.000
_cell.angle_alpha   90.00
_cell.angle_beta   90.00
_cell.angle_gamma   90.00
#
_symmetry.space_group_name_H-M   'P 1'
#
loop_
_entity.id
_entity.type
_entity.pdbx_description
1 polymer ?
#
loop_
_entity_poly.entity_id
_entity_poly.type
_entity_poly.pdbx_seq_one_letter_code
_entity_poly.pdbx_strand_id
1 'polypeptide(L)'
;MGRPRKPLAEQQGNLKVVDIQRKEFEEEAVRGDSDQLSTPPTWLVDATAKKEWNRLIKELEKINIVGNLDLNNLACYCNAYASYRKVTKELKGQPALVDKVTQYGKNKVRNPLIDVQKSYAEEMRKFASLCGLTIDSRLKAGSAKVDKQEEMIERKFSAI
;
A
#
# COMPACT_ATOMS: atom_id res chain seq x y z
N MET A 1 -4.54 22.73 -17.87
CA MET A 1 -5.11 21.54 -17.18
C MET A 1 -5.86 22.02 -15.94
N GLY A 2 -7.08 21.51 -15.71
CA GLY A 2 -7.88 21.87 -14.54
C GLY A 2 -7.31 21.29 -13.24
N ARG A 3 -7.64 21.90 -12.10
CA ARG A 3 -7.25 21.41 -10.77
C ARG A 3 -7.76 19.97 -10.58
N PRO A 4 -6.93 19.04 -10.08
CA PRO A 4 -7.37 17.68 -9.81
C PRO A 4 -8.56 17.68 -8.84
N ARG A 5 -9.55 16.85 -9.14
CA ARG A 5 -10.72 16.64 -8.28
C ARG A 5 -10.25 16.04 -6.95
N LYS A 6 -10.82 16.52 -5.84
CA LYS A 6 -10.58 15.97 -4.51
C LYS A 6 -11.69 14.98 -4.14
N PRO A 7 -11.36 13.88 -3.45
CA PRO A 7 -12.36 13.04 -2.81
C PRO A 7 -13.23 13.85 -1.85
N LEU A 8 -14.48 13.43 -1.67
CA LEU A 8 -15.47 14.07 -0.82
C LEU A 8 -14.96 14.21 0.62
N ALA A 9 -14.33 13.17 1.15
CA ALA A 9 -13.74 13.16 2.49
C ALA A 9 -12.58 14.16 2.69
N GLU A 10 -12.00 14.69 1.62
CA GLU A 10 -10.91 15.68 1.69
C GLU A 10 -11.38 17.11 1.39
N GLN A 11 -12.68 17.28 1.16
CA GLN A 11 -13.24 18.57 0.83
C GLN A 11 -13.63 19.34 2.08
N GLN A 12 -13.18 20.58 2.16
CA GLN A 12 -13.52 21.50 3.24
C GLN A 12 -14.58 22.49 2.74
N GLY A 13 -15.62 22.70 3.54
CA GLY A 13 -16.67 23.69 3.31
C GLY A 13 -18.06 23.09 3.07
N ASN A 14 -19.10 23.92 3.20
CA ASN A 14 -20.49 23.50 3.08
C ASN A 14 -20.86 23.31 1.60
N LEU A 15 -21.07 22.06 1.19
CA LEU A 15 -21.55 21.69 -0.14
C LEU A 15 -23.08 21.63 -0.17
N LYS A 16 -23.67 21.88 -1.34
CA LYS A 16 -25.10 21.60 -1.55
C LYS A 16 -25.32 20.09 -1.54
N VAL A 17 -26.47 19.66 -1.02
CA VAL A 17 -26.86 18.23 -0.93
C VAL A 17 -26.74 17.52 -2.29
N VAL A 18 -27.16 18.18 -3.37
CA VAL A 18 -27.09 17.63 -4.74
C VAL A 18 -25.63 17.40 -5.19
N ASP A 19 -24.73 18.30 -4.83
CA ASP A 19 -23.30 18.17 -5.18
C ASP A 19 -22.63 17.04 -4.39
N ILE A 20 -23.04 16.83 -3.13
CA ILE A 20 -22.59 15.71 -2.30
C ILE A 20 -23.04 14.39 -2.93
N GLN A 21 -24.34 14.23 -3.21
CA GLN A 21 -24.89 13.00 -3.77
C GLN A 21 -24.26 12.64 -5.12
N ARG A 22 -24.06 13.62 -5.99
CA ARG A 22 -23.39 13.41 -7.28
C ARG A 22 -21.98 12.87 -7.07
N LYS A 23 -21.22 13.41 -6.11
CA LYS A 23 -19.84 12.97 -5.83
C LYS A 23 -19.79 11.61 -5.17
N GLU A 24 -20.69 11.32 -4.23
CA GLU A 24 -20.81 9.98 -3.65
C GLU A 24 -21.06 8.94 -4.74
N PHE A 25 -21.93 9.25 -5.71
CA PHE A 25 -22.19 8.38 -6.84
C PHE A 25 -20.98 8.26 -7.79
N GLU A 26 -20.29 9.37 -8.07
CA GLU A 26 -19.04 9.36 -8.87
C GLU A 26 -17.95 8.50 -8.19
N GLU A 27 -17.79 8.58 -6.87
CA GLU A 27 -16.83 7.77 -6.11
C GLU A 27 -17.22 6.29 -6.07
N GLU A 28 -18.48 5.98 -5.78
CA GLU A 28 -18.97 4.60 -5.74
C GLU A 28 -18.93 3.95 -7.13
N ALA A 29 -19.18 4.71 -8.20
CA ALA A 29 -19.06 4.21 -9.58
C ALA A 29 -17.61 3.85 -9.98
N VAL A 30 -16.62 4.42 -9.29
CA VAL A 30 -15.19 4.11 -9.51
C VAL A 30 -14.70 3.06 -8.52
N ARG A 31 -15.49 2.73 -7.49
CA ARG A 31 -15.18 1.69 -6.52
C ARG A 31 -15.26 0.32 -7.21
N GLY A 32 -14.10 -0.24 -7.51
CA GLY A 32 -13.99 -1.57 -8.11
C GLY A 32 -14.29 -2.70 -7.13
N ASP A 33 -14.56 -3.88 -7.68
CA ASP A 33 -14.70 -5.12 -6.92
C ASP A 33 -13.36 -5.56 -6.29
N SER A 34 -13.41 -6.53 -5.37
CA SER A 34 -12.24 -7.08 -4.66
C SER A 34 -12.14 -8.62 -4.73
N ASP A 35 -12.97 -9.26 -5.57
CA ASP A 35 -13.08 -10.71 -5.73
C ASP A 35 -11.76 -11.38 -6.11
N GLN A 36 -10.92 -10.71 -6.90
CA GLN A 36 -9.63 -11.24 -7.35
C GLN A 36 -8.58 -11.30 -6.24
N LEU A 37 -8.78 -10.60 -5.12
CA LEU A 37 -7.82 -10.55 -4.02
C LEU A 37 -7.85 -11.81 -3.13
N SER A 38 -8.93 -12.58 -3.21
CA SER A 38 -9.13 -13.82 -2.43
C SER A 38 -8.08 -14.89 -2.74
N THR A 39 -7.52 -14.88 -3.95
CA THR A 39 -6.57 -15.89 -4.41
C THR A 39 -5.20 -15.26 -4.68
N PRO A 40 -4.11 -15.78 -4.09
CA PRO A 40 -2.76 -15.29 -4.35
C PRO A 40 -2.39 -15.44 -5.84
N PRO A 41 -1.80 -14.40 -6.48
CA PRO A 41 -1.37 -14.51 -7.86
C PRO A 41 -0.34 -15.61 -8.08
N THR A 42 -0.42 -16.27 -9.24
CA THR A 42 0.46 -17.41 -9.59
C THR A 42 1.91 -17.02 -9.77
N TRP A 43 2.17 -15.74 -10.06
CA TRP A 43 3.50 -15.17 -10.31
C TRP A 43 4.21 -14.67 -9.03
N LEU A 44 3.67 -14.95 -7.84
CA LEU A 44 4.39 -14.70 -6.59
C LEU A 44 5.65 -15.58 -6.50
N VAL A 45 6.78 -14.96 -6.14
CA VAL A 45 8.12 -15.55 -6.31
C VAL A 45 8.36 -16.81 -5.49
N ASP A 46 7.78 -16.91 -4.30
CA ASP A 46 7.98 -18.07 -3.41
C ASP A 46 6.87 -18.21 -2.34
N ALA A 47 7.03 -19.20 -1.45
CA ALA A 47 6.12 -19.41 -0.32
C ALA A 47 6.12 -18.25 0.70
N THR A 48 7.20 -17.48 0.79
CA THR A 48 7.28 -16.31 1.67
C THR A 48 6.36 -15.20 1.15
N ALA A 49 6.38 -14.94 -0.15
CA ALA A 49 5.50 -13.97 -0.81
C ALA A 49 4.03 -14.38 -0.66
N LYS A 50 3.69 -15.66 -0.89
CA LYS A 50 2.32 -16.18 -0.71
C LYS A 50 1.82 -16.06 0.73
N LYS A 51 2.69 -16.33 1.71
CA LYS A 51 2.33 -16.17 3.13
C LYS A 51 2.08 -14.70 3.48
N GLU A 52 2.89 -13.80 2.94
CA GLU A 52 2.71 -12.36 3.15
C GLU A 52 1.44 -11.84 2.48
N TRP A 53 1.12 -12.31 1.27
CA TRP A 53 -0.14 -12.02 0.60
C TRP A 53 -1.35 -12.36 1.48
N ASN A 54 -1.42 -13.60 1.96
CA ASN A 54 -2.52 -14.06 2.80
C ASN A 54 -2.64 -13.24 4.10
N ARG A 55 -1.50 -12.84 4.68
CA ARG A 55 -1.47 -11.98 5.88
C ARG A 55 -2.03 -10.58 5.56
N LEU A 56 -1.63 -9.98 4.45
CA LEU A 56 -2.05 -8.63 4.06
C LEU A 56 -3.53 -8.58 3.71
N ILE A 57 -4.00 -9.49 2.84
CA ILE A 57 -5.41 -9.51 2.43
C ILE A 57 -6.34 -9.65 3.65
N LYS A 58 -6.03 -10.57 4.57
CA LYS A 58 -6.80 -10.75 5.80
C LYS A 58 -6.91 -9.48 6.66
N GLU A 59 -5.86 -8.67 6.72
CA GLU A 59 -5.89 -7.41 7.49
C GLU A 59 -6.57 -6.28 6.71
N LEU A 60 -6.40 -6.23 5.39
CA LEU A 60 -6.97 -5.17 4.54
C LEU A 60 -8.48 -5.33 4.32
N GLU A 61 -8.98 -6.58 4.24
CA GLU A 61 -10.41 -6.88 4.16
C GLU A 61 -11.19 -6.28 5.35
N LYS A 62 -10.60 -6.26 6.56
CA LYS A 62 -11.25 -5.68 7.75
C LYS A 62 -11.52 -4.17 7.60
N ILE A 63 -10.69 -3.49 6.80
CA ILE A 63 -10.78 -2.04 6.63
C ILE A 63 -11.47 -1.69 5.29
N ASN A 64 -11.58 -2.64 4.36
CA ASN A 64 -12.25 -2.48 3.05
C ASN A 64 -11.72 -1.28 2.26
N ILE A 65 -10.38 -1.18 2.16
CA ILE A 65 -9.66 -0.07 1.50
C ILE A 65 -8.94 -0.49 0.20
N VAL A 66 -8.99 -1.77 -0.18
CA VAL A 66 -8.31 -2.31 -1.36
C VAL A 66 -9.31 -2.98 -2.29
N GLY A 67 -9.04 -2.91 -3.60
CA GLY A 67 -9.82 -3.58 -4.64
C GLY A 67 -8.93 -4.28 -5.67
N ASN A 68 -9.54 -4.82 -6.72
CA ASN A 68 -8.87 -5.56 -7.79
C ASN A 68 -7.77 -4.74 -8.48
N LEU A 69 -7.93 -3.41 -8.53
CA LEU A 69 -6.91 -2.50 -9.09
C LEU A 69 -5.61 -2.50 -8.27
N ASP A 70 -5.66 -2.85 -6.99
CA ASP A 70 -4.49 -2.92 -6.11
C ASP A 70 -3.75 -4.26 -6.21
N LEU A 71 -4.33 -5.27 -6.89
CA LEU A 71 -3.80 -6.63 -6.98
C LEU A 71 -2.32 -6.66 -7.35
N ASN A 72 -1.95 -5.92 -8.41
CA ASN A 72 -0.57 -5.88 -8.90
C ASN A 72 0.36 -5.21 -7.89
N ASN A 73 -0.07 -4.11 -7.25
CA ASN A 73 0.75 -3.41 -6.28
C ASN A 73 0.96 -4.25 -5.01
N LEU A 74 -0.08 -4.95 -4.54
CA LEU A 74 0.00 -5.85 -3.39
C LEU A 74 0.93 -7.03 -3.69
N ALA A 75 0.88 -7.60 -4.89
CA ALA A 75 1.71 -8.74 -5.23
C ALA A 75 3.17 -8.34 -5.48
N CYS A 76 3.41 -7.16 -6.06
CA CYS A 76 4.74 -6.56 -6.13
C CYS A 76 5.32 -6.30 -4.72
N TYR A 77 4.51 -5.80 -3.78
CA TYR A 77 4.92 -5.66 -2.38
C TYR A 77 5.33 -7.02 -1.79
N CYS A 78 4.51 -8.06 -1.98
CA CYS A 78 4.79 -9.40 -1.45
C CYS A 78 6.09 -9.99 -2.01
N ASN A 79 6.34 -9.79 -3.30
CA ASN A 79 7.58 -10.21 -3.94
C ASN A 79 8.80 -9.45 -3.40
N ALA A 80 8.69 -8.12 -3.27
CA ALA A 80 9.75 -7.29 -2.67
C ALA A 80 10.02 -7.71 -1.20
N TYR A 81 8.97 -8.02 -0.43
CA TYR A 81 9.08 -8.54 0.93
C TYR A 81 9.84 -9.87 1.00
N ALA A 82 9.50 -10.83 0.13
CA ALA A 82 10.18 -12.11 0.07
C ALA A 82 11.67 -11.95 -0.28
N SER A 83 11.98 -11.16 -1.31
CA SER A 83 13.34 -10.85 -1.72
C SER A 83 14.14 -10.14 -0.64
N TYR A 84 13.55 -9.13 0.02
CA TYR A 84 14.15 -8.45 1.16
C TYR A 84 14.51 -9.43 2.27
N ARG A 85 13.59 -10.33 2.64
CA ARG A 85 13.86 -11.34 3.67
C ARG A 85 14.95 -12.32 3.28
N LYS A 86 15.00 -12.72 2.00
CA LYS A 86 16.06 -13.60 1.47
C LYS A 86 17.42 -12.93 1.57
N VAL A 87 17.57 -11.71 1.03
CA VAL A 87 18.83 -10.95 1.09
C VAL A 87 19.23 -10.64 2.53
N THR A 88 18.27 -10.35 3.42
CA THR A 88 18.54 -10.13 4.85
C THR A 88 19.15 -11.37 5.51
N LYS A 89 18.67 -12.57 5.15
CA LYS A 89 19.26 -13.83 5.65
C LYS A 89 20.66 -14.04 5.09
N GLU A 90 20.87 -13.78 3.81
CA GLU A 90 22.19 -13.91 3.16
C GLU A 90 23.21 -12.94 3.76
N LEU A 91 22.83 -11.69 4.00
CA LEU A 91 23.67 -10.66 4.60
C LEU A 91 24.03 -10.96 6.06
N LYS A 92 23.27 -11.82 6.75
CA LYS A 92 23.49 -12.15 8.16
C LYS A 92 24.86 -12.80 8.36
N GLY A 93 25.73 -12.14 9.11
CA GLY A 93 27.09 -12.61 9.39
C GLY A 93 28.11 -12.26 8.32
N GLN A 94 27.72 -11.53 7.26
CA GLN A 94 28.66 -10.98 6.29
C GLN A 94 29.21 -9.62 6.76
N PRO A 95 30.46 -9.28 6.41
CA PRO A 95 31.02 -7.97 6.71
C PRO A 95 30.32 -6.89 5.87
N ALA A 96 30.21 -5.69 6.45
CA ALA A 96 29.64 -4.53 5.76
C ALA A 96 30.50 -4.04 4.57
N LEU A 97 31.80 -4.32 4.63
CA LEU A 97 32.77 -4.04 3.59
C LEU A 97 33.37 -5.35 3.08
N VAL A 98 33.50 -5.47 1.76
CA VAL A 98 34.14 -6.60 1.08
C VAL A 98 35.31 -6.09 0.26
N ASP A 99 36.34 -6.92 0.11
CA ASP A 99 37.49 -6.57 -0.73
C ASP A 99 37.11 -6.74 -2.21
N LYS A 100 37.29 -5.67 -2.99
CA LYS A 100 37.19 -5.68 -4.45
C LYS A 100 38.58 -5.59 -5.04
N VAL A 101 38.96 -6.62 -5.79
CA VAL A 101 40.23 -6.64 -6.53
C VAL A 101 40.07 -5.78 -7.77
N THR A 102 40.96 -4.80 -7.93
CA THR A 102 41.05 -3.93 -9.12
C THR A 102 42.45 -4.01 -9.71
N GLN A 103 42.65 -3.48 -10.91
CA GLN A 103 43.97 -3.39 -11.56
C GLN A 103 45.02 -2.62 -10.74
N TYR A 104 44.58 -1.79 -9.79
CA TYR A 104 45.44 -0.99 -8.89
C TYR A 104 45.57 -1.58 -7.47
N GLY A 105 45.05 -2.79 -7.22
CA GLY A 105 45.11 -3.46 -5.91
C GLY A 105 43.74 -3.75 -5.28
N LYS A 106 43.75 -4.12 -4.00
CA LYS A 106 42.54 -4.45 -3.21
C LYS A 106 41.98 -3.18 -2.56
N ASN A 107 40.74 -2.83 -2.90
CA ASN A 107 40.01 -1.74 -2.26
C ASN A 107 38.81 -2.30 -1.48
N LYS A 108 38.54 -1.78 -0.29
CA LYS A 108 37.34 -2.12 0.48
C LYS A 108 36.13 -1.37 -0.09
N VAL A 109 35.13 -2.10 -0.54
CA VAL A 109 33.87 -1.55 -1.03
C VAL A 109 32.71 -2.04 -0.17
N ARG A 110 31.58 -1.33 -0.20
CA ARG A 110 30.36 -1.79 0.47
C ARG A 110 29.95 -3.16 -0.09
N ASN A 111 29.49 -4.04 0.79
CA ASN A 111 28.90 -5.31 0.38
C ASN A 111 27.70 -5.06 -0.56
N PRO A 112 27.72 -5.56 -1.82
CA PRO A 112 26.64 -5.33 -2.78
C PRO A 112 25.26 -5.77 -2.27
N LEU A 113 25.20 -6.77 -1.39
CA LEU A 113 23.94 -7.23 -0.79
C LEU A 113 23.26 -6.15 0.05
N ILE A 114 24.01 -5.19 0.60
CA ILE A 114 23.44 -4.05 1.32
C ILE A 114 22.65 -3.16 0.36
N ASP A 115 23.20 -2.89 -0.82
CA ASP A 115 22.53 -2.04 -1.81
C ASP A 115 21.31 -2.75 -2.42
N VAL A 116 21.40 -4.07 -2.64
CA VAL A 116 20.25 -4.91 -3.04
C VAL A 116 19.16 -4.92 -1.97
N GLN A 117 19.53 -5.12 -0.69
CA GLN A 117 18.58 -5.08 0.43
C GLN A 117 17.88 -3.72 0.52
N LYS A 118 18.64 -2.63 0.33
CA LYS A 118 18.11 -1.26 0.33
C LYS A 118 17.10 -1.06 -0.81
N SER A 119 17.41 -1.53 -2.01
CA SER A 119 16.52 -1.43 -3.18
C SER A 119 15.17 -2.12 -2.91
N TYR A 120 15.16 -3.36 -2.39
CA TYR A 120 13.91 -4.03 -2.03
C TYR A 120 13.14 -3.32 -0.91
N ALA A 121 13.84 -2.73 0.06
CA ALA A 121 13.19 -1.93 1.10
C ALA A 121 12.53 -0.66 0.55
N GLU A 122 13.11 -0.04 -0.48
CA GLU A 122 12.53 1.12 -1.17
C GLU A 122 11.32 0.72 -2.02
N GLU A 123 11.39 -0.39 -2.74
CA GLU A 123 10.25 -0.96 -3.47
C GLU A 123 9.08 -1.28 -2.53
N MET A 124 9.35 -1.93 -1.40
CA MET A 124 8.34 -2.20 -0.38
C MET A 124 7.66 -0.91 0.11
N ARG A 125 8.42 0.15 0.39
CA ARG A 125 7.84 1.43 0.82
C ARG A 125 6.98 2.06 -0.28
N LYS A 126 7.43 1.99 -1.53
CA LYS A 126 6.68 2.52 -2.69
C LYS A 126 5.34 1.81 -2.84
N PHE A 127 5.32 0.49 -2.89
CA PHE A 127 4.07 -0.27 -3.02
C PHE A 127 3.18 -0.17 -1.78
N ALA A 128 3.77 -0.09 -0.58
CA ALA A 128 3.02 0.14 0.66
C ALA A 128 2.26 1.47 0.65
N SER A 129 2.87 2.53 0.12
CA SER A 129 2.22 3.84 -0.04
C SER A 129 1.03 3.75 -1.01
N LEU A 130 1.20 3.04 -2.13
CA LEU A 130 0.15 2.86 -3.15
C LEU A 130 -1.04 2.05 -2.64
N CYS A 131 -0.81 1.01 -1.82
CA CYS A 131 -1.86 0.11 -1.33
C CYS A 131 -2.48 0.55 0.02
N GLY A 132 -2.19 1.77 0.48
CA GLY A 132 -2.72 2.26 1.76
C GLY A 132 -2.22 1.53 3.01
N LEU A 133 -1.04 0.90 2.95
CA LEU A 133 -0.44 0.16 4.08
C LEU A 133 0.21 1.07 5.12
N THR A 134 0.40 2.36 4.81
CA THR A 134 1.00 3.35 5.70
C THR A 134 0.03 3.78 6.80
N ILE A 135 0.56 4.29 7.91
CA ILE A 135 -0.26 4.81 9.00
C ILE A 135 -1.11 5.98 8.50
N ASP A 136 -0.51 6.90 7.74
CA ASP A 136 -1.21 8.07 7.20
C ASP A 136 -2.41 7.68 6.31
N SER A 137 -2.22 6.71 5.41
CA SER A 137 -3.32 6.23 4.57
C SER A 137 -4.44 5.58 5.38
N ARG A 138 -4.09 4.84 6.44
CA ARG A 138 -5.09 4.23 7.35
C ARG A 138 -5.82 5.24 8.21
N LEU A 139 -5.11 6.25 8.72
CA LEU A 139 -5.73 7.35 9.47
C LEU A 139 -6.71 8.11 8.58
N LYS A 140 -6.30 8.42 7.34
CA LYS A 140 -7.16 9.08 6.36
C LYS A 140 -8.43 8.28 6.04
N ALA A 141 -8.29 6.96 5.84
CA ALA A 141 -9.44 6.08 5.63
C ALA A 141 -10.33 5.96 6.88
N GLY A 142 -9.73 5.97 8.08
CA GLY A 142 -10.42 5.95 9.36
C GLY A 142 -11.25 7.22 9.60
N SER A 143 -10.63 8.39 9.44
CA SER A 143 -11.31 9.70 9.55
C SER A 143 -12.49 9.78 8.57
N ALA A 144 -12.28 9.42 7.30
CA ALA A 144 -13.36 9.41 6.32
C ALA A 144 -14.55 8.52 6.69
N LYS A 145 -14.32 7.42 7.43
CA LYS A 145 -15.41 6.55 7.93
C LYS A 145 -16.14 7.19 9.11
N VAL A 146 -15.42 7.81 10.04
CA VAL A 146 -16.00 8.50 11.20
C VAL A 146 -16.85 9.68 10.72
N ASP A 147 -16.32 10.52 9.83
CA ASP A 147 -17.03 11.68 9.29
C ASP A 147 -18.35 11.26 8.60
N LYS A 148 -18.32 10.19 7.80
CA LYS A 148 -19.54 9.63 7.18
C LYS A 148 -20.54 9.13 8.21
N GLN A 149 -20.08 8.53 9.31
CA GLN A 149 -20.95 8.03 10.37
C GLN A 149 -21.58 9.18 11.16
N GLU A 150 -20.81 10.24 11.44
CA GLU A 150 -21.31 11.46 12.07
C GLU A 150 -22.37 12.14 11.21
N GLU A 151 -22.12 12.32 9.90
CA GLU A 151 -23.12 12.87 8.98
C GLU A 151 -24.40 12.04 8.93
N MET A 152 -24.30 10.69 8.92
CA MET A 152 -25.47 9.83 8.94
C MET A 152 -26.28 9.97 10.24
N ILE A 153 -25.60 10.16 11.37
CA ILE A 153 -26.22 10.41 12.67
C ILE A 153 -26.93 11.76 12.62
N GLU A 154 -26.25 12.84 12.26
CA GLU A 154 -26.82 14.19 12.18
C GLU A 154 -28.06 14.24 11.27
N ARG A 155 -28.02 13.59 10.10
CA ARG A 155 -29.18 13.52 9.18
C ARG A 155 -30.37 12.78 9.79
N LYS A 156 -30.13 11.72 10.58
CA LYS A 156 -31.20 10.95 11.25
C LYS A 156 -31.83 11.73 12.40
N PHE A 157 -31.04 12.48 13.16
CA PHE A 157 -31.53 13.23 14.31
C PHE A 157 -32.05 14.63 13.98
N SER A 158 -31.68 15.20 12.82
CA SER A 158 -32.27 16.46 12.32
C SER A 158 -33.59 16.26 11.56
N ALA A 159 -34.00 15.02 11.33
CA ALA A 159 -35.27 14.65 10.68
C ALA A 159 -36.41 14.33 11.66
N ILE A 160 -36.16 14.50 12.97
CA ILE A 160 -37.11 14.36 14.08
C ILE A 160 -37.34 15.75 14.66
#